data_AF-A0A150LRG6-F1
#
_entry.id   AF-A0A150LRG6-F1
#
_cell.length_a   1.000
_cell.length_b   1.000
_cell.length_c   1.000
_cell.angle_alpha   90.00
_cell.angle_beta   90.00
_cell.angle_gamma   90.00
#
_symmetry.space_group_name_H-M   'P 1'
#
loop_
_entity.id
_entity.type
_entity.pdbx_description
1 polymer ?
#
loop_
_entity_poly.entity_id
_entity_poly.type
_entity_poly.pdbx_seq_one_letter_code
_entity_poly.pdbx_strand_id
1 'polypeptide(L)'
;MNGNSTRNWTPEQIKDILNGNIPKHNGKPIIGHHTYSASKYPQVADKGEIIYPVTFREHLYRWHGGNYRDSLPGRPINDSILNDF
;
A
#
# COMPACT_ATOMS: atom_id res chain seq x y z
N MET A 1 7.06 -14.70 -13.48
CA MET A 1 6.86 -14.46 -12.04
C MET A 1 5.88 -15.51 -11.55
N ASN A 2 6.32 -16.47 -10.72
CA ASN A 2 5.49 -17.56 -10.19
C ASN A 2 5.14 -17.28 -8.71
N GLY A 3 4.51 -16.15 -8.44
CA GLY A 3 4.04 -15.77 -7.09
C GLY A 3 2.75 -14.96 -7.21
N ASN A 4 1.85 -15.10 -6.22
CA ASN A 4 0.63 -14.31 -6.16
C ASN A 4 0.99 -12.83 -5.99
N SER A 5 0.34 -11.95 -6.74
CA SER A 5 0.52 -10.51 -6.59
C SER A 5 -0.08 -10.02 -5.27
N THR A 6 0.48 -8.93 -4.73
CA THR A 6 -0.03 -8.28 -3.51
C THR A 6 -1.38 -7.59 -3.69
N ARG A 7 -1.75 -7.26 -4.95
CA ARG A 7 -2.98 -6.58 -5.37
C ARG A 7 -3.44 -7.15 -6.73
N ASN A 8 -4.67 -6.85 -7.14
CA ASN A 8 -5.13 -7.15 -8.50
C ASN A 8 -4.71 -6.04 -9.46
N TRP A 9 -3.49 -6.13 -9.95
CA TRP A 9 -2.94 -5.14 -10.89
C TRP A 9 -3.55 -5.30 -12.27
N THR A 10 -3.96 -4.19 -12.90
CA THR A 10 -4.34 -4.22 -14.33
C THR A 10 -3.11 -4.41 -15.21
N PRO A 11 -3.25 -4.89 -16.46
CA PRO A 11 -2.14 -5.01 -17.39
C PRO A 11 -1.36 -3.70 -17.59
N GLU A 12 -2.05 -2.56 -17.59
CA GLU A 12 -1.45 -1.23 -17.71
C GLU A 12 -0.60 -0.89 -16.48
N GLN A 13 -1.11 -1.17 -15.29
CA GLN A 13 -0.37 -0.95 -14.04
C GLN A 13 0.86 -1.86 -13.96
N ILE A 14 0.74 -3.13 -14.39
CA ILE A 14 1.88 -4.05 -14.47
C ILE A 14 2.91 -3.49 -15.44
N LYS A 15 2.49 -3.01 -16.62
CA LYS A 15 3.38 -2.38 -17.60
C LYS A 15 4.09 -1.16 -17.02
N ASP A 16 3.38 -0.31 -16.28
CA ASP A 16 3.99 0.84 -15.61
C ASP A 16 5.07 0.39 -14.61
N ILE A 17 4.75 -0.58 -13.75
CA ILE A 17 5.70 -1.13 -12.77
C ILE A 17 6.94 -1.71 -13.46
N LEU A 18 6.77 -2.52 -14.52
CA LEU A 18 7.89 -3.15 -15.24
C LEU A 18 8.78 -2.13 -15.96
N ASN A 19 8.23 -0.98 -16.36
CA ASN A 19 8.97 0.12 -16.98
C ASN A 19 9.58 1.09 -15.96
N GLY A 20 9.41 0.87 -14.66
CA GLY A 20 9.86 1.79 -13.61
C GLY A 20 8.99 3.06 -13.49
N ASN A 21 7.81 3.06 -14.10
CA ASN A 21 6.83 4.14 -13.97
C ASN A 21 5.97 3.93 -12.72
N ILE A 22 5.27 5.01 -12.32
CA ILE A 22 4.36 5.00 -11.17
C ILE A 22 2.97 4.53 -11.65
N PRO A 23 2.49 3.35 -11.23
CA PRO A 23 1.16 2.89 -11.59
C PRO A 23 0.07 3.79 -10.97
N LYS A 24 -1.07 3.90 -11.65
CA LYS A 24 -2.17 4.78 -11.25
C LYS A 24 -3.49 4.02 -11.08
N HIS A 25 -4.33 4.51 -10.18
CA HIS A 25 -5.73 4.13 -10.05
C HIS A 25 -6.59 5.38 -10.21
N ASN A 26 -7.53 5.39 -11.16
CA ASN A 26 -8.36 6.57 -11.51
C ASN A 26 -7.54 7.84 -11.74
N GLY A 27 -6.42 7.72 -12.47
CA GLY A 27 -5.51 8.83 -12.79
C GLY A 27 -4.62 9.30 -11.64
N LYS A 28 -4.78 8.77 -10.42
CA LYS A 28 -3.96 9.12 -9.25
C LYS A 28 -2.90 8.06 -8.97
N PRO A 29 -1.70 8.43 -8.49
CA PRO A 29 -0.67 7.48 -8.12
C PRO A 29 -1.13 6.47 -7.06
N ILE A 30 -0.71 5.22 -7.23
CA ILE A 30 -0.69 4.22 -6.16
C ILE A 30 0.59 4.43 -5.36
N ILE A 31 0.49 4.40 -4.03
CA ILE A 31 1.60 4.68 -3.11
C ILE A 31 1.90 3.47 -2.24
N GLY A 32 3.10 3.41 -1.67
CA GLY A 32 3.46 2.42 -0.66
C GLY A 32 3.04 2.86 0.74
N HIS A 33 2.49 1.95 1.52
CA HIS A 33 2.24 2.10 2.95
C HIS A 33 3.11 1.13 3.75
N HIS A 34 3.88 1.65 4.70
CA HIS A 34 4.58 0.82 5.69
C HIS A 34 3.58 0.16 6.63
N THR A 35 3.31 -1.14 6.44
CA THR A 35 2.39 -1.91 7.28
C THR A 35 2.87 -2.05 8.73
N TYR A 36 4.17 -1.88 8.98
CA TYR A 36 4.75 -1.67 10.30
C TYR A 36 5.36 -0.27 10.33
N SER A 37 4.93 0.56 11.28
CA SER A 37 5.41 1.93 11.43
C SER A 37 6.95 2.00 11.48
N ALA A 38 7.56 2.72 10.54
CA ALA A 38 9.02 2.81 10.44
C ALA A 38 9.69 3.40 11.69
N SER A 39 9.01 4.26 12.44
CA SER A 39 9.52 4.83 13.69
C SER A 39 9.46 3.86 14.87
N LYS A 40 8.49 2.93 14.87
CA LYS A 40 8.34 1.90 15.92
C LYS A 40 9.11 0.62 15.60
N TYR A 41 9.34 0.33 14.31
CA TYR A 41 9.98 -0.89 13.82
C TYR A 41 11.11 -0.57 12.83
N PRO A 42 12.13 0.24 13.21
CA PRO A 42 13.20 0.65 12.30
C PRO A 42 14.01 -0.52 11.73
N GLN A 43 14.09 -1.64 12.46
CA GLN A 43 14.83 -2.85 12.06
C GLN A 43 14.26 -3.56 10.82
N VAL A 44 13.02 -3.24 10.43
CA VAL A 44 12.38 -3.78 9.22
C VAL A 44 11.95 -2.70 8.23
N ALA A 45 12.27 -1.43 8.49
CA ALA A 45 11.75 -0.30 7.71
C ALA A 45 12.26 -0.27 6.25
N ASP A 46 13.35 -0.97 5.96
CA ASP A 46 13.97 -1.14 4.64
C ASP A 46 13.45 -2.35 3.86
N LYS A 47 12.57 -3.17 4.46
CA LYS A 47 12.07 -4.41 3.86
C LYS A 47 10.89 -4.13 2.94
N GLY A 48 11.04 -4.46 1.66
CA GLY A 48 9.99 -4.27 0.65
C GLY A 48 8.73 -5.09 0.94
N GLU A 49 8.88 -6.21 1.63
CA GLU A 49 7.82 -7.16 2.01
C GLU A 49 6.79 -6.54 2.96
N ILE A 50 7.15 -5.47 3.69
CA ILE A 50 6.23 -4.76 4.60
C ILE A 50 5.63 -3.50 3.98
N ILE A 51 5.94 -3.21 2.71
CA ILE A 51 5.35 -2.08 1.97
C ILE A 51 4.14 -2.58 1.20
N TYR A 52 2.95 -2.13 1.60
CA TYR A 52 1.70 -2.50 0.95
C TYR A 52 1.24 -1.40 -0.03
N PRO A 53 1.00 -1.73 -1.31
CA PRO A 53 0.49 -0.76 -2.28
C PRO A 53 -0.95 -0.36 -1.97
N VAL A 54 -1.22 0.95 -1.92
CA VAL A 54 -2.53 1.51 -1.57
C VAL A 54 -2.87 2.77 -2.37
N THR A 55 -4.16 3.09 -2.46
CA THR A 55 -4.59 4.44 -2.86
C THR A 55 -4.45 5.42 -1.70
N PHE A 56 -4.53 6.73 -1.97
CA PHE A 56 -4.59 7.74 -0.91
C PHE A 56 -5.77 7.51 0.07
N ARG A 57 -6.93 7.10 -0.45
CA ARG A 57 -8.13 6.84 0.37
C ARG A 57 -7.87 5.70 1.35
N GLU A 58 -7.34 4.59 0.86
CA GLU A 58 -6.96 3.45 1.68
C GLU A 58 -5.88 3.84 2.70
N HIS A 59 -4.84 4.56 2.27
CA HIS A 59 -3.76 4.97 3.16
C HIS A 59 -4.30 5.77 4.35
N LEU A 60 -5.05 6.83 4.10
CA LEU A 60 -5.55 7.71 5.14
C LEU A 60 -6.66 7.05 5.97
N TYR A 61 -7.69 6.49 5.33
CA TYR A 61 -8.90 6.09 6.05
C TYR A 61 -8.89 4.63 6.48
N ARG A 62 -8.33 3.71 5.68
CA ARG A 62 -8.27 2.28 6.01
C ARG A 62 -7.13 2.00 6.99
N TRP A 63 -5.92 2.44 6.65
CA TRP A 63 -4.72 2.15 7.45
C TRP A 63 -4.52 3.08 8.64
N HIS A 64 -4.85 4.36 8.47
CA HIS A 64 -4.64 5.39 9.49
C HIS A 64 -5.93 5.88 10.17
N GLY A 65 -7.12 5.38 9.80
CA GLY A 65 -8.38 5.78 10.44
C GLY A 65 -8.71 7.28 10.34
N GLY A 66 -8.10 7.99 9.39
CA GLY A 66 -8.22 9.45 9.23
C GLY A 66 -7.09 10.26 9.89
N ASN A 67 -6.15 9.62 10.59
CA ASN A 67 -5.05 10.29 11.30
C ASN A 67 -3.73 9.52 11.16
N TYR A 68 -2.75 10.10 10.46
CA TYR A 68 -1.45 9.45 10.21
C TYR A 68 -0.64 9.06 11.46
N ARG A 69 -1.00 9.58 12.64
CA ARG A 69 -0.35 9.20 13.91
C ARG A 69 -0.83 7.83 14.42
N ASP A 70 -1.98 7.36 13.93
CA ASP A 70 -2.60 6.12 14.34
C ASP A 70 -2.21 5.01 13.36
N SER A 71 -1.76 3.86 13.87
CA SER A 71 -1.39 2.71 13.04
C SER A 71 -1.42 1.43 13.87
N LEU A 72 -1.87 0.32 13.27
CA LEU A 72 -1.69 -1.02 13.83
C LEU A 72 -0.57 -1.76 13.07
N PRO A 73 0.27 -2.56 13.75
CA PRO A 73 1.30 -3.33 13.08
C PRO A 73 0.67 -4.45 12.24
N GLY A 74 0.97 -4.46 10.95
CA GLY A 74 0.62 -5.53 10.00
C GLY A 74 -0.82 -5.55 9.52
N ARG A 75 -1.69 -4.64 9.99
CA ARG A 75 -3.12 -4.63 9.62
C ARG A 75 -3.72 -3.22 9.63
N PRO A 76 -4.76 -2.94 8.83
CA PRO A 76 -5.45 -1.66 8.86
C PRO A 76 -6.19 -1.40 10.18
N ILE A 77 -6.49 -0.13 10.45
CA ILE A 77 -7.35 0.27 11.58
C ILE A 77 -8.82 0.02 11.26
N ASN A 78 -9.23 0.25 10.01
CA ASN A 78 -10.63 0.18 9.60
C ASN A 78 -10.84 -0.84 8.48
N ASP A 79 -11.21 -2.07 8.85
CA ASP A 79 -11.52 -3.16 7.90
C ASP A 79 -12.81 -2.98 7.11
N SER A 80 -13.70 -2.04 7.50
CA SER A 80 -14.92 -1.74 6.72
C SER A 80 -14.62 -1.01 5.41
N ILE A 81 -13.45 -0.40 5.28
CA ILE A 81 -12.99 0.22 4.04
C ILE A 81 -12.32 -0.85 3.19
N LEU A 82 -12.96 -1.16 2.07
CA LEU A 82 -12.46 -2.13 1.11
C LEU A 82 -11.29 -1.57 0.30
N ASN A 83 -10.51 -2.49 -0.25
CA ASN A 83 -9.52 -2.19 -1.27
C ASN A 83 -10.21 -1.67 -2.54
N ASP A 84 -9.65 -0.63 -3.15
CA ASP A 84 -10.07 0.02 -4.38
C ASP A 84 -9.72 -0.79 -5.64
N PHE A 85 -8.75 -1.70 -5.55
CA PHE A 85 -8.27 -2.57 -6.65
C PHE A 85 -7.60 -3.84 -6.13
#